data_AF-A0A4Q5J9C6-F1
#
_entry.id   AF-A0A4Q5J9C6-F1
#
_cell.length_a   1.000
_cell.length_b   1.000
_cell.length_c   1.000
_cell.angle_alpha   90.00
_cell.angle_beta   90.00
_cell.angle_gamma   90.00
#
_symmetry.space_group_name_H-M   'P 1'
#
loop_
_entity.id
_entity.type
_entity.pdbx_description
1 polymer ?
#
loop_
_entity_poly.entity_id
_entity_poly.type
_entity_poly.pdbx_seq_one_letter_code
_entity_poly.pdbx_strand_id
1 'polypeptide(L)' 'MTDDSSDQQPWPTHCEFCGTKLAHGVIDFDETNEKRAELNPGEMVAVDYCPNLNCPAAQSGES' A
#
# COMPACT_ATOMS: atom_id res chain seq x y z
N MET A 1 29.95 16.57 -1.82
CA MET A 1 29.00 15.97 -2.78
C MET A 1 28.35 14.85 -2.00
N THR A 2 27.22 15.12 -1.35
CA THR A 2 26.53 14.11 -0.53
C THR A 2 25.69 13.28 -1.49
N ASP A 3 26.15 12.05 -1.73
CA ASP A 3 25.43 11.05 -2.49
C ASP A 3 24.22 10.61 -1.65
N ASP A 4 23.07 11.20 -1.94
CA ASP A 4 21.75 10.87 -1.38
C ASP A 4 21.22 9.56 -1.97
N SER A 5 22.05 8.52 -1.99
CA SER A 5 21.64 7.16 -2.36
C SER A 5 21.12 6.44 -1.11
N SER A 6 20.14 7.04 -0.43
CA SER A 6 19.40 6.36 0.63
C SER A 6 18.46 5.34 -0.01
N ASP A 7 18.98 4.13 -0.20
CA ASP A 7 18.24 2.87 -0.04
C ASP A 7 16.84 2.87 -0.68
N GLN A 8 16.76 3.07 -2.00
CA GLN A 8 15.54 2.75 -2.73
C GLN A 8 15.46 1.24 -2.90
N GLN A 9 15.21 0.52 -1.80
CA GLN A 9 14.91 -0.90 -1.88
C GLN A 9 13.71 -1.05 -2.82
N PRO A 10 13.83 -1.85 -3.90
CA PRO A 10 12.77 -1.95 -4.90
C PRO A 10 11.50 -2.44 -4.21
N TRP A 11 10.41 -1.71 -4.41
CA TRP A 11 9.10 -2.13 -3.90
C TRP A 11 8.81 -3.56 -4.38
N PRO A 12 8.33 -4.44 -3.49
CA PRO A 12 8.03 -5.81 -3.86
C PRO A 12 6.96 -5.80 -4.95
N THR A 13 7.19 -6.55 -6.02
CA THR A 13 6.21 -6.70 -7.12
C THR A 13 5.29 -7.90 -6.94
N HIS A 14 5.59 -8.75 -5.96
CA HIS A 14 4.88 -9.98 -5.64
C HIS A 14 4.66 -10.07 -4.13
N CYS A 15 3.51 -10.62 -3.75
CA CYS A 15 3.18 -10.93 -2.37
C CYS A 15 4.17 -11.95 -1.81
N GLU A 16 4.82 -11.64 -0.70
CA GLU A 16 5.79 -12.51 -0.04
C GLU A 16 5.19 -13.83 0.49
N PHE A 17 3.87 -13.86 0.73
CA PHE A 17 3.19 -15.01 1.34
C PHE A 17 2.70 -16.04 0.33
N CYS A 18 2.29 -15.61 -0.87
CA CYS A 18 1.71 -16.49 -1.88
C CYS A 18 2.36 -16.37 -3.27
N GLY A 19 3.34 -15.47 -3.44
CA GLY A 19 4.00 -15.21 -4.71
C GLY A 19 3.11 -14.58 -5.78
N THR A 20 1.87 -14.18 -5.46
CA THR A 20 0.98 -13.53 -6.43
C THR A 20 1.47 -12.13 -6.74
N LYS A 21 1.48 -11.73 -8.02
CA LYS A 21 1.81 -10.37 -8.43
C LYS A 21 0.89 -9.36 -7.72
N LEU A 22 1.46 -8.33 -7.10
CA LEU A 22 0.67 -7.30 -6.45
C LEU A 22 -0.11 -6.49 -7.48
N ALA A 23 -1.33 -6.13 -7.10
CA ALA A 23 -2.17 -5.18 -7.83
C ALA A 23 -1.95 -3.79 -7.25
N HIS A 24 -1.95 -2.80 -8.14
CA HIS A 24 -1.81 -1.40 -7.76
C HIS A 24 -3.21 -0.77 -7.70
N GLY A 25 -3.54 -0.14 -6.58
CA GLY A 25 -4.79 0.58 -6.36
C GLY A 25 -4.52 1.97 -5.82
N VAL A 26 -5.51 2.84 -5.94
CA VAL A 26 -5.50 4.15 -5.29
C VAL A 26 -6.65 4.15 -4.29
N ILE A 27 -6.33 4.40 -3.02
CA ILE A 27 -7.32 4.50 -1.94
C ILE A 27 -7.44 5.97 -1.57
N ASP A 28 -8.68 6.45 -1.50
CA ASP A 28 -8.99 7.74 -0.88
C ASP A 28 -9.01 7.53 0.64
N PHE A 29 -8.04 8.10 1.35
CA PHE A 29 -7.98 7.99 2.81
C PHE A 29 -8.97 8.93 3.51
N ASP A 30 -9.54 9.90 2.79
CA ASP A 30 -10.52 10.85 3.30
C ASP A 30 -11.85 10.72 2.55
N GLU A 31 -12.47 9.54 2.66
CA GLU A 31 -13.83 9.29 2.14
C GLU A 31 -14.85 10.33 2.66
N THR A 32 -14.59 10.95 3.83
CA THR A 32 -15.47 11.95 4.44
C THR A 32 -15.17 13.40 4.00
N ASN A 33 -14.05 13.65 3.32
CA ASN A 33 -13.53 14.99 3.01
C ASN A 33 -13.46 15.89 4.26
N GLU A 34 -13.24 15.29 5.43
CA GLU A 34 -13.16 16.04 6.67
C GLU A 34 -11.79 16.66 6.82
N LYS A 35 -11.77 17.98 6.98
CA LYS A 35 -10.54 18.75 7.16
C LYS A 35 -9.87 18.41 8.50
N ARG A 36 -9.09 17.32 8.52
CA ARG A 36 -8.25 16.90 9.63
C ARG A 36 -6.85 17.47 9.44
N ALA A 37 -6.18 17.83 10.54
CA ALA A 37 -4.85 18.42 10.48
C ALA A 37 -3.78 17.47 9.89
N GLU A 38 -4.05 16.16 9.91
CA GLU A 38 -3.11 15.09 9.53
C GLU A 38 -3.42 14.45 8.16
N LEU A 39 -4.57 14.77 7.54
CA LEU A 39 -5.01 14.22 6.26
C LEU A 39 -5.51 15.37 5.38
N ASN A 40 -4.96 15.51 4.18
CA ASN A 40 -5.48 16.51 3.26
C ASN A 40 -6.78 15.98 2.62
N PRO A 41 -7.85 16.79 2.54
CA PRO A 41 -9.05 16.38 1.85
C PRO A 41 -8.79 16.02 0.38
N GLY A 42 -9.20 14.81 -0.02
CA GLY A 42 -8.93 14.25 -1.33
C GLY A 42 -7.51 13.67 -1.52
N GLU A 43 -6.81 13.37 -0.41
CA GLU A 43 -5.51 12.71 -0.45
C GLU A 43 -5.65 11.25 -0.89
N MET A 44 -5.30 11.03 -2.15
CA MET A 44 -5.24 9.72 -2.79
C MET A 44 -3.87 9.06 -2.53
N VAL A 45 -3.86 7.91 -1.87
CA VAL A 45 -2.65 7.12 -1.65
C VAL A 45 -2.63 5.93 -2.60
N ALA A 46 -1.55 5.83 -3.36
CA ALA A 46 -1.25 4.68 -4.17
C ALA A 46 -0.76 3.53 -3.27
N VAL A 47 -1.41 2.37 -3.35
CA VAL A 47 -1.08 1.19 -2.56
C VAL A 47 -0.92 -0.03 -3.47
N ASP A 48 0.01 -0.90 -3.11
CA ASP A 48 0.14 -2.23 -3.70
C ASP A 48 -0.48 -3.27 -2.75
N TYR A 49 -1.42 -4.05 -3.24
CA TYR A 49 -2.14 -5.05 -2.45
C TYR A 49 -2.14 -6.42 -3.14
N CYS A 50 -2.26 -7.49 -2.34
CA CYS A 50 -2.37 -8.85 -2.88
C CYS A 50 -3.82 -9.13 -3.31
N PRO A 51 -4.12 -9.31 -4.61
CA PRO A 51 -5.49 -9.57 -5.07
C PRO A 51 -5.95 -11.02 -4.87
N ASN A 52 -5.04 -11.93 -4.47
CA ASN A 52 -5.37 -13.34 -4.29
C ASN A 52 -6.11 -13.57 -2.96
N LEU A 53 -7.42 -13.81 -3.05
CA LEU A 53 -8.27 -14.13 -1.89
C LEU A 53 -7.91 -15.44 -1.19
N ASN A 54 -7.18 -16.34 -1.87
CA ASN A 54 -6.67 -17.58 -1.28
C ASN A 54 -5.27 -17.39 -0.66
N CYS A 55 -4.72 -16.18 -0.65
CA CYS A 55 -3.45 -15.90 0.00
C CYS A 55 -3.57 -16.24 1.50
N PRO A 56 -2.61 -16.96 2.09
CA PRO A 56 -2.67 -17.28 3.52
C PRO A 56 -2.73 -16.01 4.38
N ALA A 57 -2.05 -14.93 3.97
CA ALA A 57 -2.14 -13.64 4.67
C ALA A 57 -3.53 -12.99 4.62
N ALA A 58 -4.34 -13.26 3.59
CA ALA A 58 -5.72 -12.76 3.52
C ALA A 58 -6.67 -13.51 4.46
N GLN A 59 -6.33 -14.75 4.83
CA GLN A 59 -7.09 -15.56 5.79
C GLN A 59 -6.71 -15.25 7.24
N SER A 60 -5.54 -14.64 7.46
CA SER A 60 -5.05 -14.16 8.76
C SER A 60 -5.72 -12.85 9.22
N GLY A 61 -6.97 -12.57 8.81
CA GLY A 61 -7.72 -11.38 9.19
C GLY A 61 -8.08 -11.32 10.68
N GLU A 62 -7.09 -11.47 11.57
CA GLU A 62 -7.15 -11.01 12.95
C GLU A 62 -6.71 -9.55 12.98
N SER A 63 -7.70 -8.66 13.02
CA SER A 63 -7.63 -7.32 13.60
C SER A 63 -8.97 -7.01 14.24
#